data_AF-A0A1N6F2K2-F1
#
_entry.id   AF-A0A1N6F2K2-F1
#
_cell.length_a   1.000
_cell.length_b   1.000
_cell.length_c   1.000
_cell.angle_alpha   90.00
_cell.angle_beta   90.00
_cell.angle_gamma   90.00
#
_symmetry.space_group_name_H-M   'P 1'
#
loop_
_entity.id
_entity.type
_entity.pdbx_description
1 polymer ?
#
loop_
_entity_poly.entity_id
_entity_poly.type
_entity_poly.pdbx_seq_one_letter_code
_entity_poly.pdbx_strand_id
1 'polypeptide(L)'
;MRKILLLTFLLISYILKSQCTGCTITNPTNPNFHFPDNEIVCFTTNTTFNNPTFGSNVKVCIAPGVTVEFVNNIAGVNNVMIYFDVHGTLLLDQTVTTVADLNIHVFNSGNISVGSGNGNLTLNGQQNIILNEGLIELGVLQFGDNTNNNIDNYGNLNINGNVNMSNSSVTKFRNEGGGLIQLTGNYSNNENSVYINCGTIVSNNGFNINGGAVYNTGFFTVGGDINMSGNSSEIHNYGLFTSTGNMNNAPADAIIYNEGKLSINQYQGGNAAFHGPSSSSKKGYIEVGNAIQVNNSVIGPNLDFKRTTGVSDPGTVFINSNPSFLANVTYDCASTNSCSAPLIFMPGFCPTINGDLPPMAVDDAYTIAAGNNSTGIVLDNDFETFGGAQATVTNVIISQVSTSNSGINLNTANGQVEVNAGTPSGTYTLEYQICQQANPSNCDTAIVTITVPGTSTCYKPAANTGTVLPSKVGITALGRAESGDANWPAVRKGAWMVLESKTKGFVLNRLTDAEVSLIPVADLKEGMMVYNLTQNCLQININGTSTGWKCFNNQTCPD
;
A
#
# COMPACT_ATOMS: atom_id res chain seq x y z
N MET A 1 1.00 9.67 -21.45
CA MET A 1 -0.20 10.13 -22.16
C MET A 1 -1.41 9.36 -21.63
N ARG A 2 -2.13 9.96 -20.67
CA ARG A 2 -3.31 9.37 -20.01
C ARG A 2 -4.49 9.39 -20.98
N LYS A 3 -5.09 8.21 -21.25
CA LYS A 3 -6.38 8.11 -21.93
C LYS A 3 -7.49 8.35 -20.90
N ILE A 4 -8.20 9.46 -21.11
CA ILE A 4 -9.45 9.83 -20.46
C ILE A 4 -10.54 8.92 -21.04
N LEU A 5 -11.19 8.10 -20.21
CA LEU A 5 -12.42 7.41 -20.59
C LEU A 5 -13.60 8.25 -20.10
N LEU A 6 -14.25 8.91 -21.05
CA LEU A 6 -15.45 9.72 -20.89
C LEU A 6 -16.64 8.77 -20.67
N LEU A 7 -17.17 8.67 -19.45
CA LEU A 7 -18.45 8.01 -19.18
C LEU A 7 -19.55 9.07 -19.13
N THR A 8 -20.48 8.96 -20.07
CA THR A 8 -21.58 9.89 -20.34
C THR A 8 -22.54 10.04 -19.15
N PHE A 9 -22.76 11.28 -18.74
CA PHE A 9 -23.82 11.75 -17.86
C PHE A 9 -25.20 11.39 -18.45
N LEU A 10 -25.99 10.58 -17.72
CA LEU A 10 -27.45 10.60 -17.82
C LEU A 10 -27.99 11.19 -16.51
N LEU A 11 -28.66 12.34 -16.63
CA LEU A 11 -29.41 12.97 -15.54
C LEU A 11 -30.44 12.00 -14.96
N ILE A 12 -30.22 11.56 -13.71
CA ILE A 12 -31.28 11.13 -12.80
C ILE A 12 -31.14 11.97 -11.53
N SER A 13 -31.84 13.08 -11.50
CA SER A 13 -32.08 13.88 -10.30
C SER A 13 -33.10 13.18 -9.40
N TYR A 14 -32.65 12.14 -8.70
CA TYR A 14 -33.27 11.41 -7.57
C TYR A 14 -32.13 10.48 -7.07
N ILE A 15 -31.39 10.68 -5.99
CA ILE A 15 -31.77 10.71 -4.57
C ILE A 15 -30.57 11.29 -3.79
N LEU A 16 -30.66 12.49 -3.22
CA LEU A 16 -29.79 12.94 -2.11
C LEU A 16 -30.39 12.57 -0.73
N LYS A 17 -31.44 11.73 -0.72
CA LYS A 17 -32.17 11.28 0.49
C LYS A 17 -31.75 9.88 0.99
N SER A 18 -30.69 9.26 0.46
CA SER A 18 -30.30 7.88 0.82
C SER A 18 -29.26 7.78 1.95
N GLN A 19 -28.85 8.88 2.57
CA GLN A 19 -27.78 8.85 3.58
C GLN A 19 -28.32 8.68 5.01
N CYS A 20 -29.43 9.33 5.35
CA CYS A 20 -30.17 9.07 6.59
C CYS A 20 -31.32 8.08 6.34
N THR A 21 -31.05 6.78 6.46
CA THR A 21 -32.07 5.72 6.33
C THR A 21 -32.45 5.14 7.69
N GLY A 22 -33.63 4.53 7.80
CA GLY A 22 -34.11 3.91 9.05
C GLY A 22 -34.63 4.89 10.11
N CYS A 23 -34.91 6.13 9.75
CA CYS A 23 -35.40 7.17 10.66
C CYS A 23 -36.72 6.77 11.34
N THR A 24 -36.73 6.80 12.66
CA THR A 24 -37.93 6.59 13.47
C THR A 24 -38.58 7.91 13.86
N ILE A 25 -37.76 8.96 14.01
CA ILE A 25 -38.20 10.34 14.26
C ILE A 25 -37.55 11.25 13.22
N THR A 26 -38.32 12.20 12.66
CA THR A 26 -37.82 13.13 11.64
C THR A 26 -38.15 14.57 12.01
N ASN A 27 -37.13 15.44 11.96
CA ASN A 27 -37.24 16.89 12.19
C ASN A 27 -38.05 17.28 13.45
N PRO A 28 -37.71 16.76 14.66
CA PRO A 28 -38.38 17.23 15.87
C PRO A 28 -38.13 18.73 16.08
N THR A 29 -39.18 19.46 16.45
CA THR A 29 -39.16 20.94 16.52
C THR A 29 -39.14 21.50 17.94
N ASN A 30 -39.21 20.65 18.97
CA ASN A 30 -39.15 21.10 20.36
C ASN A 30 -37.72 21.58 20.68
N PRO A 31 -37.49 22.84 21.08
CA PRO A 31 -36.14 23.33 21.40
C PRO A 31 -35.45 22.60 22.55
N ASN A 32 -36.19 21.92 23.43
CA ASN A 32 -35.64 21.08 24.51
C ASN A 32 -36.03 19.61 24.30
N PHE A 33 -35.95 19.13 23.06
CA PHE A 33 -36.33 17.77 22.71
C PHE A 33 -35.49 16.75 23.49
N HIS A 34 -36.18 15.76 24.06
CA HIS A 34 -35.56 14.56 24.59
C HIS A 34 -35.45 13.53 23.47
N PHE A 35 -34.23 13.18 23.10
CA PHE A 35 -33.95 12.13 22.12
C PHE A 35 -34.16 10.77 22.79
N PRO A 36 -35.20 9.99 22.41
CA PRO A 36 -35.59 8.81 23.17
C PRO A 36 -34.66 7.61 22.95
N ASP A 37 -34.66 6.69 23.91
CA ASP A 37 -33.85 5.47 23.87
C ASP A 37 -34.04 4.65 22.58
N ASN A 38 -32.94 4.19 21.99
CA ASN A 38 -32.90 3.32 20.81
C ASN A 38 -33.56 3.88 19.54
N GLU A 39 -33.74 5.21 19.46
CA GLU A 39 -34.33 5.85 18.28
C GLU A 39 -33.27 6.39 17.31
N ILE A 40 -33.63 6.41 16.02
CA ILE A 40 -32.87 7.06 14.94
C ILE A 40 -33.57 8.37 14.57
N VAL A 41 -32.98 9.49 14.97
CA VAL A 41 -33.51 10.83 14.75
C VAL A 41 -32.82 11.48 13.56
N CYS A 42 -33.59 11.77 12.51
CA CYS A 42 -33.08 12.30 11.26
C CYS A 42 -33.46 13.77 11.03
N PHE A 43 -32.49 14.53 10.53
CA PHE A 43 -32.65 15.94 10.19
C PHE A 43 -32.49 16.15 8.68
N THR A 44 -33.57 16.64 8.05
CA THR A 44 -33.63 16.99 6.62
C THR A 44 -33.92 18.48 6.40
N THR A 45 -34.09 19.24 7.49
CA THR A 45 -34.27 20.69 7.52
C THR A 45 -33.45 21.26 8.67
N ASN A 46 -33.03 22.52 8.57
CA ASN A 46 -32.28 23.16 9.63
C ASN A 46 -33.09 23.22 10.92
N THR A 47 -32.45 22.90 12.04
CA THR A 47 -33.09 22.83 13.36
C THR A 47 -32.15 23.32 14.45
N THR A 48 -32.67 24.13 15.36
CA THR A 48 -31.93 24.61 16.53
C THR A 48 -32.57 24.06 17.80
N PHE A 49 -31.74 23.57 18.72
CA PHE A 49 -32.13 23.13 20.05
C PHE A 49 -31.37 23.93 21.10
N ASN A 50 -32.09 24.28 22.17
CA ASN A 50 -31.54 25.00 23.31
C ASN A 50 -30.87 24.02 24.29
N ASN A 51 -31.65 23.13 24.90
CA ASN A 51 -31.16 22.17 25.90
C ASN A 51 -31.66 20.75 25.55
N PRO A 52 -31.09 20.12 24.51
CA PRO A 52 -31.44 18.74 24.19
C PRO A 52 -30.98 17.80 25.32
N THR A 53 -31.72 16.71 25.53
CA THR A 53 -31.27 15.59 26.37
C THR A 53 -31.30 14.30 25.57
N PHE A 54 -30.39 13.38 25.87
CA PHE A 54 -30.25 12.13 25.15
C PHE A 54 -30.51 10.95 26.07
N GLY A 55 -31.40 10.07 25.63
CA GLY A 55 -31.56 8.73 26.16
C GLY A 55 -30.40 7.81 25.77
N SER A 56 -30.62 6.52 25.90
CA SER A 56 -29.64 5.47 25.65
C SER A 56 -29.60 5.07 24.19
N ASN A 57 -28.40 4.90 23.61
CA ASN A 57 -28.22 4.32 22.27
C ASN A 57 -28.96 5.10 21.16
N VAL A 58 -28.98 6.43 21.28
CA VAL A 58 -29.60 7.34 20.30
C VAL A 58 -28.68 7.47 19.10
N LYS A 59 -29.25 7.43 17.88
CA LYS A 59 -28.55 7.83 16.66
C LYS A 59 -29.13 9.10 16.06
N VAL A 60 -28.30 10.11 15.89
CA VAL A 60 -28.63 11.37 15.22
C VAL A 60 -28.02 11.35 13.82
N CYS A 61 -28.85 11.55 12.78
CA CYS A 61 -28.38 11.68 11.41
C CYS A 61 -28.71 13.06 10.84
N ILE A 62 -27.69 13.78 10.37
CA ILE A 62 -27.83 15.11 9.78
C ILE A 62 -27.56 15.02 8.29
N ALA A 63 -28.58 15.22 7.47
CA ALA A 63 -28.48 15.08 6.01
C ALA A 63 -27.58 16.18 5.38
N PRO A 64 -27.05 15.97 4.16
CA PRO A 64 -26.26 16.98 3.45
C PRO A 64 -26.97 18.32 3.32
N GLY A 65 -26.23 19.41 3.55
CA GLY A 65 -26.77 20.78 3.44
C GLY A 65 -27.71 21.20 4.57
N VAL A 66 -27.92 20.35 5.58
CA VAL A 66 -28.73 20.65 6.76
C VAL A 66 -27.84 21.04 7.93
N THR A 67 -28.25 22.06 8.68
CA THR A 67 -27.60 22.45 9.94
C THR A 67 -28.45 22.07 11.14
N VAL A 68 -27.86 21.32 12.07
CA VAL A 68 -28.41 21.12 13.41
C VAL A 68 -27.54 21.86 14.41
N GLU A 69 -28.16 22.77 15.15
CA GLU A 69 -27.51 23.64 16.12
C GLU A 69 -27.92 23.26 17.54
N PHE A 70 -26.94 23.07 18.42
CA PHE A 70 -27.12 22.91 19.84
C PHE A 70 -26.53 24.13 20.55
N VAL A 71 -27.41 24.97 21.10
CA VAL A 71 -27.03 26.27 21.67
C VAL A 71 -26.35 26.12 23.03
N ASN A 72 -26.87 25.23 23.89
CA ASN A 72 -26.30 24.99 25.22
C ASN A 72 -25.59 23.63 25.31
N ASN A 73 -25.82 22.86 26.38
CA ASN A 73 -25.13 21.60 26.62
C ASN A 73 -25.87 20.40 26.03
N ILE A 74 -25.09 19.41 25.60
CA ILE A 74 -25.56 18.04 25.34
C ILE A 74 -25.52 17.29 26.67
N ALA A 75 -26.70 17.01 27.24
CA ALA A 75 -26.82 16.15 28.42
C ALA A 75 -27.25 14.75 27.98
N GLY A 76 -26.36 13.77 28.12
CA GLY A 76 -26.66 12.36 27.88
C GLY A 76 -26.56 11.52 29.13
N VAL A 77 -26.96 10.25 29.02
CA VAL A 77 -26.76 9.26 30.08
C VAL A 77 -25.26 8.92 30.18
N ASN A 78 -24.73 8.92 31.41
CA ASN A 78 -23.32 8.62 31.66
C ASN A 78 -22.93 7.25 31.07
N ASN A 79 -21.80 7.21 30.36
CA ASN A 79 -21.22 5.98 29.79
C ASN A 79 -22.17 5.20 28.88
N VAL A 80 -23.07 5.90 28.19
CA VAL A 80 -23.95 5.30 27.19
C VAL A 80 -23.71 6.00 25.85
N MET A 81 -23.61 5.19 24.80
CA MET A 81 -23.22 5.66 23.49
C MET A 81 -24.32 6.47 22.81
N ILE A 82 -23.93 7.64 22.30
CA ILE A 82 -24.71 8.48 21.40
C ILE A 82 -23.97 8.53 20.06
N TYR A 83 -24.70 8.27 18.98
CA TYR A 83 -24.16 8.24 17.63
C TYR A 83 -24.53 9.51 16.87
N PHE A 84 -23.56 10.11 16.18
CA PHE A 84 -23.76 11.24 15.29
C PHE A 84 -23.23 10.91 13.90
N ASP A 85 -24.13 10.74 12.94
CA ASP A 85 -23.81 10.65 11.51
C ASP A 85 -23.99 12.05 10.89
N VAL A 86 -22.88 12.74 10.65
CA VAL A 86 -22.86 14.14 10.22
C VAL A 86 -22.52 14.21 8.73
N HIS A 87 -23.52 14.25 7.87
CA HIS A 87 -23.35 14.56 6.44
C HIS A 87 -23.56 16.05 6.13
N GLY A 88 -24.30 16.76 6.99
CA GLY A 88 -24.52 18.21 6.93
C GLY A 88 -23.62 18.97 7.90
N THR A 89 -24.19 19.81 8.75
CA THR A 89 -23.45 20.59 9.76
C THR A 89 -24.01 20.35 11.15
N LEU A 90 -23.14 19.96 12.08
CA LEU A 90 -23.42 19.96 13.51
C LEU A 90 -22.74 21.19 14.13
N LEU A 91 -23.55 22.14 14.58
CA LEU A 91 -23.07 23.36 15.23
C LEU A 91 -23.28 23.24 16.74
N LEU A 92 -22.21 23.45 17.50
CA LEU A 92 -22.20 23.51 18.95
C LEU A 92 -21.81 24.95 19.33
N ASP A 93 -22.73 25.80 19.76
CA ASP A 93 -22.46 27.25 19.89
C ASP A 93 -21.53 27.63 21.03
N GLN A 94 -21.37 26.73 22.00
CA GLN A 94 -20.52 26.93 23.16
C GLN A 94 -19.59 25.75 23.37
N THR A 95 -18.70 25.89 24.35
CA THR A 95 -17.92 24.77 24.86
C THR A 95 -18.85 23.65 25.32
N VAL A 96 -18.59 22.44 24.83
CA VAL A 96 -19.34 21.23 25.15
C VAL A 96 -18.50 20.33 26.04
N THR A 97 -19.13 19.82 27.10
CA THR A 97 -18.58 18.77 27.96
C THR A 97 -19.59 17.63 28.01
N THR A 98 -19.21 16.45 27.54
CA THR A 98 -20.07 15.27 27.54
C THR A 98 -19.65 14.29 28.63
N VAL A 99 -20.63 13.73 29.33
CA VAL A 99 -20.47 12.59 30.26
C VAL A 99 -20.93 11.27 29.62
N ALA A 100 -21.60 11.37 28.49
CA ALA A 100 -21.98 10.25 27.64
C ALA A 100 -20.82 9.85 26.72
N ASP A 101 -20.83 8.59 26.32
CA ASP A 101 -19.94 8.05 25.30
C ASP A 101 -20.38 8.61 23.94
N LEU A 102 -19.45 9.12 23.15
CA LEU A 102 -19.76 9.66 21.83
C LEU A 102 -19.19 8.79 20.72
N ASN A 103 -20.00 8.52 19.69
CA ASN A 103 -19.54 7.97 18.43
C ASN A 103 -19.92 8.93 17.31
N ILE A 104 -18.93 9.67 16.82
CA ILE A 104 -19.13 10.73 15.83
C ILE A 104 -18.49 10.29 14.53
N HIS A 105 -19.29 10.19 13.47
CA HIS A 105 -18.83 10.02 12.10
C HIS A 105 -19.15 11.29 11.31
N VAL A 106 -18.11 12.06 10.99
CA VAL A 106 -18.19 13.20 10.09
C VAL A 106 -17.85 12.71 8.70
N PHE A 107 -18.84 12.66 7.82
CA PHE A 107 -18.63 12.25 6.43
C PHE A 107 -17.93 13.34 5.64
N ASN A 108 -17.44 13.02 4.45
CA ASN A 108 -16.72 13.97 3.58
C ASN A 108 -17.44 15.29 3.27
N SER A 109 -18.78 15.31 3.28
CA SER A 109 -19.60 16.52 3.11
C SER A 109 -19.96 17.21 4.43
N GLY A 110 -19.66 16.53 5.54
CA GLY A 110 -20.00 16.90 6.89
C GLY A 110 -19.08 17.98 7.47
N ASN A 111 -19.63 18.76 8.40
CA ASN A 111 -18.89 19.72 9.19
C ASN A 111 -19.32 19.69 10.66
N ILE A 112 -18.36 19.79 11.58
CA ILE A 112 -18.60 20.12 12.98
C ILE A 112 -17.91 21.44 13.30
N SER A 113 -18.63 22.37 13.92
CA SER A 113 -18.03 23.58 14.47
C SER A 113 -18.42 23.76 15.93
N VAL A 114 -17.43 24.03 16.80
CA VAL A 114 -17.62 24.24 18.24
C VAL A 114 -17.23 25.66 18.61
N GLY A 115 -18.15 26.44 19.15
CA GLY A 115 -17.97 27.84 19.51
C GLY A 115 -17.41 28.67 18.35
N SER A 116 -17.92 28.47 17.13
CA SER A 116 -17.37 29.07 15.90
C SER A 116 -15.87 28.77 15.71
N GLY A 117 -15.46 27.53 16.00
CA GLY A 117 -14.07 27.08 15.95
C GLY A 117 -13.22 27.47 17.16
N ASN A 118 -13.77 28.12 18.19
CA ASN A 118 -13.03 28.53 19.39
C ASN A 118 -13.55 27.90 20.69
N GLY A 119 -14.66 27.14 20.62
CA GLY A 119 -15.22 26.43 21.76
C GLY A 119 -14.53 25.10 22.02
N ASN A 120 -14.51 24.68 23.28
CA ASN A 120 -13.85 23.41 23.65
C ASN A 120 -14.82 22.25 23.45
N LEU A 121 -14.31 21.11 22.98
CA LEU A 121 -14.99 19.82 23.02
C LEU A 121 -14.29 18.95 24.07
N THR A 122 -14.97 18.71 25.19
CA THR A 122 -14.48 17.87 26.29
C THR A 122 -15.25 16.55 26.33
N LEU A 123 -14.54 15.45 26.17
CA LEU A 123 -15.09 14.10 26.11
C LEU A 123 -14.77 13.37 27.42
N ASN A 124 -15.75 13.28 28.33
CA ASN A 124 -15.63 12.53 29.60
C ASN A 124 -16.39 11.20 29.59
N GLY A 125 -16.99 10.81 28.46
CA GLY A 125 -17.51 9.44 28.28
C GLY A 125 -16.36 8.43 28.38
N GLN A 126 -16.64 7.25 28.90
CA GLN A 126 -15.67 6.16 29.03
C GLN A 126 -15.17 5.64 27.68
N GLN A 127 -16.00 5.68 26.64
CA GLN A 127 -15.66 5.25 25.29
C GLN A 127 -16.06 6.34 24.29
N ASN A 128 -15.09 6.92 23.59
CA ASN A 128 -15.37 7.91 22.55
C ASN A 128 -14.71 7.52 21.23
N ILE A 129 -15.44 7.70 20.15
CA ILE A 129 -15.00 7.40 18.79
C ILE A 129 -15.26 8.65 17.95
N ILE A 130 -14.25 9.11 17.22
CA ILE A 130 -14.39 10.14 16.19
C ILE A 130 -13.78 9.59 14.91
N LEU A 131 -14.59 9.46 13.88
CA LEU A 131 -14.18 9.20 12.51
C LEU A 131 -14.44 10.46 11.69
N ASN A 132 -13.38 11.11 11.20
CA ASN A 132 -13.51 12.36 10.45
C ASN A 132 -13.05 12.20 9.00
N GLU A 133 -13.96 12.29 8.05
CA GLU A 133 -13.69 12.42 6.62
C GLU A 133 -13.95 13.84 6.09
N GLY A 134 -14.64 14.67 6.89
CA GLY A 134 -15.06 16.02 6.52
C GLY A 134 -14.23 17.10 7.20
N LEU A 135 -14.90 18.10 7.77
CA LEU A 135 -14.29 19.20 8.50
C LEU A 135 -14.70 19.19 9.97
N ILE A 136 -13.74 19.35 10.88
CA ILE A 136 -13.99 19.62 12.29
C ILE A 136 -13.22 20.88 12.68
N GLU A 137 -13.92 21.86 13.26
CA GLU A 137 -13.34 23.12 13.75
C GLU A 137 -13.69 23.34 15.21
N LEU A 138 -12.68 23.46 16.08
CA LEU A 138 -12.87 23.63 17.52
C LEU A 138 -11.70 24.39 18.16
N GLY A 139 -11.90 24.93 19.35
CA GLY A 139 -10.87 25.59 20.14
C GLY A 139 -9.93 24.58 20.78
N VAL A 140 -10.44 23.80 21.74
CA VAL A 140 -9.66 22.78 22.47
C VAL A 140 -10.34 21.44 22.35
N LEU A 141 -9.59 20.39 22.03
CA LEU A 141 -10.04 19.00 22.14
C LEU A 141 -9.48 18.43 23.44
N GLN A 142 -10.36 18.17 24.41
CA GLN A 142 -9.99 17.67 25.72
C GLN A 142 -10.56 16.28 25.94
N PHE A 143 -9.70 15.34 26.32
CA PHE A 143 -10.11 14.01 26.77
C PHE A 143 -10.07 13.96 28.30
N GLY A 144 -11.14 13.47 28.91
CA GLY A 144 -11.28 13.33 30.36
C GLY A 144 -10.43 12.21 30.95
N ASP A 145 -10.36 12.14 32.29
CA ASP A 145 -9.73 11.02 33.00
C ASP A 145 -10.45 9.69 32.75
N ASN A 146 -9.70 8.58 32.70
CA ASN A 146 -10.22 7.22 32.54
C ASN A 146 -11.12 7.02 31.31
N THR A 147 -10.82 7.75 30.23
CA THR A 147 -11.51 7.64 28.94
C THR A 147 -10.69 6.82 27.96
N ASN A 148 -11.37 6.01 27.15
CA ASN A 148 -10.79 5.35 25.98
C ASN A 148 -11.28 6.09 24.74
N ASN A 149 -10.36 6.62 23.95
CA ASN A 149 -10.69 7.45 22.81
C ASN A 149 -10.06 6.86 21.54
N ASN A 150 -10.85 6.74 20.48
CA ASN A 150 -10.40 6.28 19.18
C ASN A 150 -10.70 7.37 18.15
N ILE A 151 -9.67 8.08 17.70
CA ILE A 151 -9.77 9.24 16.82
C ILE A 151 -9.08 8.90 15.52
N ASP A 152 -9.83 8.81 14.43
CA ASP A 152 -9.34 8.49 13.09
C ASP A 152 -9.69 9.62 12.12
N ASN A 153 -8.66 10.37 11.69
CA ASN A 153 -8.81 11.57 10.88
C ASN A 153 -8.34 11.32 9.44
N TYR A 154 -9.27 11.30 8.50
CA TYR A 154 -9.08 11.28 7.04
C TYR A 154 -9.25 12.66 6.41
N GLY A 155 -10.01 13.56 7.05
CA GLY A 155 -10.35 14.91 6.56
C GLY A 155 -9.53 16.02 7.24
N ASN A 156 -10.16 17.18 7.39
CA ASN A 156 -9.56 18.36 8.02
C ASN A 156 -9.98 18.47 9.49
N LEU A 157 -9.01 18.55 10.38
CA LEU A 157 -9.20 18.80 11.80
C LEU A 157 -8.44 20.07 12.21
N ASN A 158 -9.19 21.14 12.40
CA ASN A 158 -8.66 22.46 12.74
C ASN A 158 -8.93 22.75 14.22
N ILE A 159 -7.85 22.87 14.99
CA ILE A 159 -7.87 23.08 16.43
C ILE A 159 -7.19 24.41 16.75
N ASN A 160 -7.98 25.42 17.10
CA ASN A 160 -7.53 26.78 17.40
C ASN A 160 -6.94 26.95 18.81
N GLY A 161 -6.58 25.85 19.46
CA GLY A 161 -6.05 25.76 20.80
C GLY A 161 -5.31 24.45 21.00
N ASN A 162 -5.53 23.75 22.11
CA ASN A 162 -4.77 22.56 22.48
C ASN A 162 -5.51 21.25 22.16
N VAL A 163 -4.74 20.17 22.01
CA VAL A 163 -5.22 18.80 22.19
C VAL A 163 -4.65 18.30 23.50
N ASN A 164 -5.53 17.91 24.43
CA ASN A 164 -5.13 17.54 25.78
C ASN A 164 -5.64 16.13 26.13
N MET A 165 -4.69 15.25 26.41
CA MET A 165 -4.97 13.93 26.99
C MET A 165 -4.73 13.97 28.49
N SER A 166 -5.63 13.34 29.24
CA SER A 166 -5.50 13.19 30.69
C SER A 166 -4.51 12.08 31.05
N ASN A 167 -3.99 12.04 32.27
CA ASN A 167 -2.94 11.09 32.66
C ASN A 167 -3.41 9.62 32.74
N SER A 168 -4.71 9.37 32.92
CA SER A 168 -5.26 8.01 33.03
C SER A 168 -6.10 7.57 31.83
N SER A 169 -6.11 8.34 30.74
CA SER A 169 -6.81 7.98 29.50
C SER A 169 -5.95 7.16 28.55
N VAL A 170 -6.58 6.35 27.72
CA VAL A 170 -5.95 5.72 26.56
C VAL A 170 -6.55 6.36 25.32
N THR A 171 -5.72 7.11 24.59
CA THR A 171 -6.15 7.72 23.33
C THR A 171 -5.33 7.15 22.19
N LYS A 172 -6.04 6.56 21.24
CA LYS A 172 -5.52 6.13 19.94
C LYS A 172 -5.91 7.20 18.94
N PHE A 173 -4.92 7.93 18.44
CA PHE A 173 -5.16 9.06 17.58
C PHE A 173 -4.37 8.87 16.29
N ARG A 174 -5.09 8.68 15.18
CA ARG A 174 -4.51 8.51 13.87
C ARG A 174 -4.92 9.63 12.92
N ASN A 175 -3.94 10.18 12.21
CA ASN A 175 -4.11 11.05 11.07
C ASN A 175 -3.71 10.29 9.80
N GLU A 176 -4.67 9.91 8.98
CA GLU A 176 -4.49 9.08 7.80
C GLU A 176 -3.86 9.82 6.61
N GLY A 177 -3.44 9.09 5.58
CA GLY A 177 -2.64 9.63 4.45
C GLY A 177 -3.24 10.82 3.67
N GLY A 178 -4.55 11.06 3.79
CA GLY A 178 -5.25 12.23 3.23
C GLY A 178 -5.60 13.32 4.25
N GLY A 179 -5.41 13.05 5.54
CA GLY A 179 -5.82 13.90 6.64
C GLY A 179 -4.90 15.09 6.88
N LEU A 180 -5.51 16.23 7.22
CA LEU A 180 -4.83 17.45 7.64
C LEU A 180 -5.23 17.81 9.06
N ILE A 181 -4.24 17.93 9.95
CA ILE A 181 -4.40 18.49 11.29
C ILE A 181 -3.70 19.84 11.34
N GLN A 182 -4.45 20.88 11.67
CA GLN A 182 -3.92 22.20 11.99
C GLN A 182 -4.13 22.48 13.47
N LEU A 183 -3.05 22.71 14.20
CA LEU A 183 -3.08 22.92 15.64
C LEU A 183 -2.38 24.24 15.98
N THR A 184 -3.13 25.24 16.46
CA THR A 184 -2.51 26.51 16.84
C THR A 184 -1.86 26.45 18.22
N GLY A 185 -2.30 25.56 19.12
CA GLY A 185 -1.76 25.36 20.47
C GLY A 185 -0.88 24.12 20.60
N ASN A 186 -0.76 23.61 21.83
CA ASN A 186 0.06 22.45 22.16
C ASN A 186 -0.70 21.14 21.97
N TYR A 187 0.02 20.10 21.57
CA TYR A 187 -0.45 18.73 21.69
C TYR A 187 0.11 18.14 22.99
N SER A 188 -0.72 17.53 23.82
CA SER A 188 -0.28 16.84 25.04
C SER A 188 -0.81 15.42 25.08
N ASN A 189 0.13 14.47 25.10
CA ASN A 189 -0.09 13.05 25.18
C ASN A 189 0.06 12.53 26.63
N ASN A 190 -0.10 11.22 26.84
CA ASN A 190 0.19 10.52 28.10
C ASN A 190 0.90 9.18 27.85
N GLU A 191 1.32 8.50 28.93
CA GLU A 191 2.12 7.26 28.87
C GLU A 191 1.43 6.07 28.18
N ASN A 192 0.11 6.09 28.05
CA ASN A 192 -0.68 4.96 27.52
C ASN A 192 -1.18 5.21 26.09
N SER A 193 -0.89 6.38 25.51
CA SER A 193 -1.56 6.87 24.31
C SER A 193 -0.62 6.87 23.11
N VAL A 194 -1.20 6.56 21.95
CA VAL A 194 -0.50 6.39 20.68
C VAL A 194 -0.99 7.45 19.70
N TYR A 195 -0.05 8.20 19.13
CA TYR A 195 -0.32 9.12 18.03
C TYR A 195 0.33 8.61 16.74
N ILE A 196 -0.46 8.50 15.68
CA ILE A 196 -0.02 8.06 14.36
C ILE A 196 -0.28 9.18 13.36
N ASN A 197 0.73 9.55 12.56
CA ASN A 197 0.60 10.50 11.49
C ASN A 197 1.12 9.93 10.17
N CYS A 198 0.21 9.79 9.22
CA CYS A 198 0.45 9.36 7.85
C CYS A 198 0.10 10.47 6.86
N GLY A 199 -0.78 11.40 7.25
CA GLY A 199 -1.10 12.62 6.51
C GLY A 199 -0.18 13.77 6.86
N THR A 200 -0.78 14.94 7.07
CA THR A 200 -0.07 16.16 7.47
C THR A 200 -0.56 16.67 8.82
N ILE A 201 0.37 16.89 9.75
CA ILE A 201 0.13 17.68 10.96
C ILE A 201 1.04 18.89 10.98
N VAL A 202 0.43 20.05 11.26
CA VAL A 202 1.12 21.31 11.52
C VAL A 202 0.67 21.82 12.89
N SER A 203 1.58 21.78 13.86
CA SER A 203 1.42 22.43 15.17
C SER A 203 2.26 23.69 15.22
N ASN A 204 1.67 24.81 15.62
CA ASN A 204 2.38 26.08 15.78
C ASN A 204 3.15 26.19 17.10
N ASN A 205 2.85 25.34 18.09
CA ASN A 205 3.48 25.33 19.40
C ASN A 205 4.18 23.98 19.66
N GLY A 206 4.22 23.51 20.90
CA GLY A 206 4.93 22.30 21.28
C GLY A 206 4.11 21.02 21.14
N PHE A 207 4.81 19.88 21.15
CA PHE A 207 4.24 18.55 21.09
C PHE A 207 4.79 17.69 22.25
N ASN A 208 4.00 17.52 23.30
CA ASN A 208 4.39 16.80 24.51
C ASN A 208 3.99 15.32 24.38
N ILE A 209 4.99 14.43 24.35
CA ILE A 209 4.80 12.98 24.23
C ILE A 209 4.52 12.32 25.58
N ASN A 210 5.08 12.86 26.68
CA ASN A 210 4.73 12.46 28.04
C ASN A 210 4.74 10.94 28.29
N GLY A 211 5.69 10.21 27.69
CA GLY A 211 5.86 8.77 27.83
C GLY A 211 5.02 7.92 26.87
N GLY A 212 4.24 8.53 25.97
CA GLY A 212 3.50 7.82 24.93
C GLY A 212 4.34 7.51 23.68
N ALA A 213 3.68 7.04 22.63
CA ALA A 213 4.33 6.69 21.36
C ALA A 213 3.85 7.57 20.20
N VAL A 214 4.78 7.92 19.30
CA VAL A 214 4.50 8.61 18.04
C VAL A 214 5.01 7.77 16.88
N TYR A 215 4.14 7.50 15.91
CA TYR A 215 4.50 6.87 14.63
C TYR A 215 4.26 7.89 13.51
N ASN A 216 5.30 8.22 12.75
CA ASN A 216 5.20 9.17 11.64
C ASN A 216 5.63 8.52 10.33
N THR A 217 4.71 8.40 9.38
CA THR A 217 4.99 8.05 7.97
C THR A 217 4.70 9.22 7.02
N GLY A 218 4.05 10.28 7.50
CA GLY A 218 3.68 11.47 6.72
C GLY A 218 4.54 12.70 7.01
N PHE A 219 3.90 13.86 6.99
CA PHE A 219 4.49 15.17 7.29
C PHE A 219 4.12 15.62 8.70
N PHE A 220 5.13 15.76 9.54
CA PHE A 220 4.97 16.18 10.93
C PHE A 220 5.77 17.45 11.16
N THR A 221 5.09 18.57 11.42
CA THR A 221 5.72 19.88 11.61
C THR A 221 5.30 20.50 12.92
N VAL A 222 6.28 20.90 13.74
CA VAL A 222 6.06 21.50 15.07
C VAL A 222 6.83 22.81 15.20
N GLY A 223 6.13 23.89 15.56
CA GLY A 223 6.70 25.23 15.73
C GLY A 223 7.43 25.46 17.06
N GLY A 224 7.33 24.51 18.00
CA GLY A 224 7.95 24.59 19.32
C GLY A 224 8.65 23.30 19.75
N ASP A 225 8.89 23.21 21.06
CA ASP A 225 9.60 22.08 21.67
C ASP A 225 8.78 20.79 21.63
N ILE A 226 9.50 19.67 21.61
CA ILE A 226 8.94 18.33 21.77
C ILE A 226 9.42 17.81 23.13
N ASN A 227 8.48 17.65 24.05
CA ASN A 227 8.81 17.19 25.40
C ASN A 227 8.57 15.69 25.50
N MET A 228 9.65 14.95 25.78
CA MET A 228 9.68 13.49 25.90
C MET A 228 9.73 13.05 27.37
N SER A 229 9.29 13.91 28.30
CA SER A 229 9.11 13.55 29.72
C SER A 229 8.23 12.30 29.86
N GLY A 230 8.33 11.55 30.96
CA GLY A 230 7.57 10.29 31.16
C GLY A 230 8.48 9.06 31.20
N ASN A 231 7.92 7.89 31.50
CA ASN A 231 8.71 6.68 31.74
C ASN A 231 9.21 5.97 30.48
N SER A 232 8.57 6.16 29.31
CA SER A 232 8.88 5.41 28.08
C SER A 232 8.45 6.14 26.80
N SER A 233 9.01 7.32 26.51
CA SER A 233 8.67 8.07 25.29
C SER A 233 9.28 7.41 24.04
N GLU A 234 8.45 7.18 23.02
CA GLU A 234 8.87 6.58 21.75
C GLU A 234 8.52 7.45 20.55
N ILE A 235 9.46 7.60 19.62
CA ILE A 235 9.24 8.18 18.29
C ILE A 235 9.75 7.20 17.25
N HIS A 236 8.86 6.79 16.34
CA HIS A 236 9.16 5.97 15.17
C HIS A 236 8.91 6.80 13.92
N ASN A 237 9.96 7.35 13.34
CA ASN A 237 9.89 8.22 12.17
C ASN A 237 10.35 7.51 10.89
N TYR A 238 9.40 7.30 9.99
CA TYR A 238 9.60 6.83 8.62
C TYR A 238 9.34 7.94 7.59
N GLY A 239 8.71 9.04 8.01
CA GLY A 239 8.31 10.17 7.17
C GLY A 239 9.24 11.39 7.29
N LEU A 240 8.66 12.58 7.08
CA LEU A 240 9.30 13.86 7.37
C LEU A 240 8.84 14.37 8.73
N PHE A 241 9.77 14.46 9.67
CA PHE A 241 9.54 14.99 11.01
C PHE A 241 10.39 16.24 11.20
N THR A 242 9.74 17.38 11.45
CA THR A 242 10.41 18.67 11.61
C THR A 242 9.91 19.40 12.85
N SER A 243 10.85 19.98 13.59
CA SER A 243 10.56 20.94 14.65
C SER A 243 11.55 22.09 14.64
N THR A 244 11.05 23.31 14.89
CA THR A 244 11.90 24.48 15.12
C THR A 244 12.40 24.59 16.56
N GLY A 245 11.84 23.80 17.47
CA GLY A 245 12.22 23.73 18.88
C GLY A 245 13.17 22.57 19.21
N ASN A 246 13.41 22.41 20.51
CA ASN A 246 14.24 21.36 21.07
C ASN A 246 13.42 20.09 21.31
N MET A 247 14.05 18.93 21.18
CA MET A 247 13.58 17.69 21.79
C MET A 247 14.18 17.59 23.20
N ASN A 248 13.33 17.74 24.21
CA ASN A 248 13.70 17.74 25.61
C ASN A 248 13.38 16.39 26.24
N ASN A 249 14.40 15.64 26.63
CA ASN A 249 14.22 14.39 27.37
C ASN A 249 14.48 14.57 28.88
N ALA A 250 13.66 13.91 29.69
CA ALA A 250 13.83 13.80 31.15
C ALA A 250 14.53 12.47 31.50
N PRO A 251 14.84 12.10 32.76
CA PRO A 251 15.84 11.07 33.07
C PRO A 251 15.49 9.62 32.62
N ALA A 252 14.33 9.39 32.00
CA ALA A 252 13.97 8.10 31.42
C ALA A 252 14.62 7.90 30.03
N ASP A 253 14.76 6.64 29.63
CA ASP A 253 15.38 6.27 28.36
C ASP A 253 14.35 6.45 27.23
N ALA A 254 14.47 7.52 26.44
CA ALA A 254 13.65 7.72 25.25
C ALA A 254 14.18 6.91 24.06
N ILE A 255 13.27 6.35 23.25
CA ILE A 255 13.59 5.61 22.02
C ILE A 255 13.21 6.47 20.82
N ILE A 256 14.18 6.70 19.93
CA ILE A 256 13.96 7.40 18.67
C ILE A 256 14.43 6.47 17.56
N TYR A 257 13.47 5.84 16.89
CA TYR A 257 13.72 5.14 15.65
C TYR A 257 13.54 6.11 14.48
N ASN A 258 14.52 6.20 13.59
CA ASN A 258 14.46 7.05 12.41
C ASN A 258 14.95 6.31 11.16
N GLU A 259 14.05 6.05 10.24
CA GLU A 259 14.32 5.64 8.85
C GLU A 259 14.02 6.78 7.86
N GLY A 260 13.24 7.79 8.27
CA GLY A 260 12.92 8.97 7.49
C GLY A 260 13.91 10.13 7.65
N LYS A 261 13.38 11.35 7.54
CA LYS A 261 14.10 12.58 7.86
C LYS A 261 13.57 13.18 9.17
N LEU A 262 14.46 13.38 10.13
CA LEU A 262 14.20 14.09 11.38
C LEU A 262 15.02 15.37 11.40
N SER A 263 14.38 16.53 11.56
CA SER A 263 15.06 17.83 11.64
C SER A 263 14.57 18.60 12.88
N ILE A 264 15.49 18.95 13.76
CA ILE A 264 15.18 19.60 15.05
C ILE A 264 16.20 20.69 15.39
N ASN A 265 15.88 21.58 16.33
CA ASN A 265 16.89 22.52 16.81
C ASN A 265 17.96 21.79 17.64
N GLN A 266 17.58 21.05 18.67
CA GLN A 266 18.54 20.34 19.52
C GLN A 266 17.87 19.14 20.16
N TYR A 267 18.61 18.06 20.40
CA TYR A 267 18.20 17.04 21.35
C TYR A 267 18.97 17.21 22.65
N GLN A 268 18.28 17.28 23.78
CA GLN A 268 18.90 17.53 25.07
C GLN A 268 18.26 16.77 26.24
N GLY A 269 19.08 16.40 27.21
CA GLY A 269 18.66 15.78 28.48
C GLY A 269 18.56 14.26 28.46
N GLY A 270 18.54 13.66 29.66
CA GLY A 270 18.38 12.22 29.88
C GLY A 270 19.42 11.34 29.18
N ASN A 271 19.12 10.05 29.06
CA ASN A 271 19.77 9.16 28.09
C ASN A 271 18.91 9.09 26.82
N ALA A 272 19.44 8.59 25.72
CA ALA A 272 18.64 8.40 24.51
C ALA A 272 19.17 7.27 23.65
N ALA A 273 18.27 6.53 22.98
CA ALA A 273 18.67 5.61 21.94
C ALA A 273 18.16 6.11 20.58
N PHE A 274 19.10 6.43 19.69
CA PHE A 274 18.81 6.79 18.31
C PHE A 274 19.06 5.57 17.43
N HIS A 275 17.98 4.86 17.10
CA HIS A 275 18.03 3.70 16.24
C HIS A 275 17.76 4.09 14.79
N GLY A 276 18.58 3.56 13.89
CA GLY A 276 18.26 3.56 12.46
C GLY A 276 17.80 2.18 12.00
N PRO A 277 17.53 2.03 10.69
CA PRO A 277 17.06 0.77 10.14
C PRO A 277 18.12 -0.32 10.26
N SER A 278 17.69 -1.57 10.50
CA SER A 278 18.61 -2.72 10.61
C SER A 278 19.32 -3.05 9.28
N SER A 279 18.63 -2.83 8.16
CA SER A 279 19.17 -3.09 6.81
C SER A 279 20.05 -1.94 6.32
N SER A 280 21.25 -2.24 5.81
CA SER A 280 22.17 -1.25 5.24
C SER A 280 21.71 -0.66 3.89
N SER A 281 20.70 -1.26 3.27
CA SER A 281 20.02 -0.72 2.08
C SER A 281 19.09 0.48 2.39
N LYS A 282 18.87 0.75 3.67
CA LYS A 282 18.10 1.87 4.20
C LYS A 282 19.01 2.75 5.07
N LYS A 283 18.67 4.02 5.23
CA LYS A 283 19.41 4.95 6.10
C LYS A 283 18.48 6.04 6.61
N GLY A 284 18.53 6.31 7.91
CA GLY A 284 17.82 7.43 8.53
C GLY A 284 18.65 8.71 8.53
N TYR A 285 18.01 9.85 8.33
CA TYR A 285 18.67 11.16 8.24
C TYR A 285 18.24 12.08 9.38
N ILE A 286 19.21 12.57 10.16
CA ILE A 286 18.96 13.42 11.32
C ILE A 286 19.72 14.74 11.15
N GLU A 287 18.98 15.85 11.09
CA GLU A 287 19.52 17.21 11.02
C GLU A 287 19.28 17.95 12.35
N VAL A 288 20.33 18.58 12.88
CA VAL A 288 20.26 19.31 14.16
C VAL A 288 20.77 20.75 14.05
N GLY A 289 20.05 21.69 14.65
CA GLY A 289 20.38 23.12 14.81
C GLY A 289 21.56 23.41 15.75
N ASN A 290 21.63 22.70 16.87
CA ASN A 290 22.68 22.70 17.89
C ASN A 290 23.16 21.26 18.15
N ALA A 291 24.31 21.12 18.81
CA ALA A 291 24.85 19.81 19.16
C ALA A 291 23.90 19.06 20.11
N ILE A 292 23.76 17.75 19.91
CA ILE A 292 23.05 16.83 20.80
C ILE A 292 23.78 16.79 22.15
N GLN A 293 23.02 16.93 23.24
CA GLN A 293 23.50 16.96 24.62
C GLN A 293 22.74 15.95 25.49
N VAL A 294 23.24 14.72 25.56
CA VAL A 294 22.63 13.61 26.31
C VAL A 294 23.65 13.00 27.25
N ASN A 295 23.22 12.26 28.26
CA ASN A 295 24.13 11.53 29.15
C ASN A 295 24.75 10.34 28.39
N ASN A 296 24.09 9.18 28.42
CA ASN A 296 24.48 8.03 27.62
C ASN A 296 23.58 7.93 26.40
N SER A 297 24.14 7.50 25.28
CA SER A 297 23.32 7.17 24.10
C SER A 297 23.83 6.00 23.29
N VAL A 298 22.92 5.28 22.66
CA VAL A 298 23.21 4.28 21.64
C VAL A 298 22.79 4.85 20.30
N ILE A 299 23.68 4.84 19.31
CA ILE A 299 23.49 5.52 18.03
C ILE A 299 23.67 4.53 16.87
N GLY A 300 22.66 4.41 16.01
CA GLY A 300 22.66 3.60 14.81
C GLY A 300 21.84 2.29 14.94
N PRO A 301 22.05 1.31 14.06
CA PRO A 301 22.91 1.37 12.87
C PRO A 301 22.31 2.27 11.77
N ASN A 302 23.05 2.50 10.68
CA ASN A 302 22.55 3.10 9.44
C ASN A 302 21.87 4.48 9.62
N LEU A 303 22.52 5.38 10.36
CA LEU A 303 22.08 6.78 10.50
C LEU A 303 23.07 7.73 9.83
N ASP A 304 22.58 8.88 9.38
CA ASP A 304 23.38 10.03 8.98
C ASP A 304 23.02 11.23 9.84
N PHE A 305 24.03 11.88 10.42
CA PHE A 305 23.86 13.08 11.23
C PHE A 305 24.43 14.30 10.54
N LYS A 306 23.71 15.41 10.60
CA LYS A 306 24.16 16.67 10.01
C LYS A 306 23.84 17.86 10.91
N ARG A 307 24.85 18.71 11.12
CA ARG A 307 24.67 20.06 11.66
C ARG A 307 24.09 20.95 10.56
N THR A 308 23.05 21.71 10.86
CA THR A 308 22.51 22.71 9.90
C THR A 308 23.53 23.81 9.58
N THR A 309 24.49 24.04 10.47
CA THR A 309 25.60 24.99 10.29
C THR A 309 26.92 24.37 10.79
N GLY A 310 28.01 24.57 10.05
CA GLY A 310 29.34 24.11 10.43
C GLY A 310 29.66 22.69 9.94
N VAL A 311 30.78 22.14 10.42
CA VAL A 311 31.22 20.77 10.10
C VAL A 311 30.34 19.77 10.86
N SER A 312 30.06 18.63 10.21
CA SER A 312 29.40 17.48 10.85
C SER A 312 30.41 16.37 11.06
N ASP A 313 30.72 16.10 12.31
CA ASP A 313 31.56 15.00 12.78
C ASP A 313 31.08 14.58 14.20
N PRO A 314 31.57 13.46 14.77
CA PRO A 314 31.13 13.02 16.09
C PRO A 314 31.24 14.07 17.20
N GLY A 315 32.32 14.87 17.22
CA GLY A 315 32.58 15.84 18.30
C GLY A 315 31.80 17.15 18.16
N THR A 316 31.32 17.45 16.96
CA THR A 316 30.47 18.62 16.67
C THR A 316 28.99 18.29 16.76
N VAL A 317 28.59 17.06 16.43
CA VAL A 317 27.20 16.59 16.56
C VAL A 317 26.88 16.22 18.00
N PHE A 318 27.79 15.60 18.74
CA PHE A 318 27.59 15.19 20.13
C PHE A 318 28.54 15.95 21.05
N ILE A 319 27.99 16.79 21.93
CA ILE A 319 28.74 17.56 22.94
C ILE A 319 28.23 17.19 24.32
N ASN A 320 29.13 17.10 25.31
CA ASN A 320 28.80 16.68 26.68
C ASN A 320 28.01 15.36 26.72
N SER A 321 28.30 14.47 25.77
CA SER A 321 27.59 13.21 25.58
C SER A 321 28.53 12.02 25.58
N ASN A 322 28.01 10.86 25.95
CA ASN A 322 28.73 9.58 25.93
C ASN A 322 28.06 8.60 24.93
N PRO A 323 28.25 8.79 23.61
CA PRO A 323 27.65 7.94 22.59
C PRO A 323 28.39 6.62 22.40
N SER A 324 27.62 5.54 22.28
CA SER A 324 28.06 4.23 21.79
C SER A 324 27.53 4.06 20.36
N PHE A 325 28.44 3.93 19.39
CA PHE A 325 28.08 3.85 17.98
C PHE A 325 27.95 2.41 17.49
N LEU A 326 26.85 2.15 16.78
CA LEU A 326 26.63 0.95 15.99
C LEU A 326 27.12 1.15 14.54
N ALA A 327 26.95 0.14 13.70
CA ALA A 327 27.49 0.15 12.34
C ALA A 327 26.88 1.24 11.44
N ASN A 328 27.67 1.76 10.50
CA ASN A 328 27.23 2.68 9.44
C ASN A 328 26.56 3.98 9.94
N VAL A 329 27.07 4.54 11.04
CA VAL A 329 26.79 5.92 11.44
C VAL A 329 27.71 6.84 10.64
N THR A 330 27.11 7.73 9.86
CA THR A 330 27.80 8.70 8.99
C THR A 330 27.47 10.13 9.41
N TYR A 331 28.26 11.07 8.89
CA TYR A 331 28.11 12.49 9.18
C TYR A 331 28.11 13.29 7.88
N ASP A 332 26.98 13.93 7.59
CA ASP A 332 26.70 14.70 6.37
C ASP A 332 27.06 13.96 5.07
N CYS A 333 26.79 12.65 5.01
CA CYS A 333 26.98 11.89 3.77
C CYS A 333 26.01 12.37 2.67
N ALA A 334 24.88 12.95 3.08
CA ALA A 334 23.84 13.41 2.17
C ALA A 334 24.32 14.57 1.29
N SER A 335 25.00 15.57 1.88
CA SER A 335 25.50 16.73 1.12
C SER A 335 26.62 16.36 0.15
N THR A 336 27.36 15.30 0.47
CA THR A 336 28.51 14.80 -0.29
C THR A 336 28.14 13.70 -1.27
N ASN A 337 26.85 13.34 -1.39
CA ASN A 337 26.35 12.22 -2.19
C ASN A 337 27.11 10.90 -1.93
N SER A 338 27.48 10.64 -0.67
CA SER A 338 28.30 9.49 -0.26
C SER A 338 27.55 8.50 0.65
N CYS A 339 26.25 8.70 0.87
CA CYS A 339 25.44 7.80 1.69
C CYS A 339 25.28 6.41 1.08
N SER A 340 25.27 5.39 1.95
CA SER A 340 25.05 3.98 1.56
C SER A 340 23.64 3.67 1.02
N ALA A 341 22.67 4.53 1.32
CA ALA A 341 21.27 4.39 0.91
C ALA A 341 20.64 5.79 0.78
N PRO A 342 19.67 6.02 -0.12
CA PRO A 342 19.02 7.31 -0.31
C PRO A 342 18.07 7.67 0.84
N LEU A 343 17.69 8.95 0.94
CA LEU A 343 16.64 9.41 1.84
C LEU A 343 15.26 9.02 1.27
N ILE A 344 14.45 8.36 2.09
CA ILE A 344 13.03 8.08 1.84
C ILE A 344 12.24 8.73 2.99
N PHE A 345 11.23 9.53 2.68
CA PHE A 345 10.36 10.18 3.69
C PHE A 345 8.87 10.07 3.35
N MET A 346 8.54 9.23 2.37
CA MET A 346 7.19 8.85 1.99
C MET A 346 7.19 7.35 1.76
N PRO A 347 7.07 6.55 2.84
CA PRO A 347 7.20 5.10 2.73
C PRO A 347 5.94 4.44 2.15
N GLY A 348 4.86 5.19 1.93
CA GLY A 348 3.66 4.71 1.23
C GLY A 348 2.70 3.88 2.07
N PHE A 349 2.88 3.82 3.39
CA PHE A 349 2.01 3.06 4.30
C PHE A 349 1.55 3.89 5.50
N CYS A 350 0.49 3.44 6.17
CA CYS A 350 0.02 3.97 7.43
C CYS A 350 -0.13 2.84 8.47
N PRO A 351 0.42 2.97 9.69
CA PRO A 351 0.17 2.02 10.76
C PRO A 351 -1.33 1.91 11.11
N THR A 352 -1.72 0.77 11.69
CA THR A 352 -3.06 0.64 12.28
C THR A 352 -3.24 1.66 13.40
N ILE A 353 -4.48 1.95 13.80
CA ILE A 353 -4.76 2.88 14.89
C ILE A 353 -4.16 2.47 16.25
N ASN A 354 -3.68 1.23 16.38
CA ASN A 354 -2.96 0.76 17.57
C ASN A 354 -1.44 0.99 17.51
N GLY A 355 -0.91 1.44 16.37
CA GLY A 355 0.53 1.57 16.12
C GLY A 355 1.16 0.35 15.47
N ASP A 356 0.37 -0.65 15.06
CA ASP A 356 0.92 -1.84 14.40
C ASP A 356 1.38 -1.47 12.98
N LEU A 357 2.65 -1.69 12.67
CA LEU A 357 3.19 -1.52 11.33
C LEU A 357 2.62 -2.60 10.40
N PRO A 358 2.29 -2.27 9.13
CA PRO A 358 1.83 -3.26 8.16
C PRO A 358 2.96 -4.22 7.78
N PRO A 359 2.63 -5.39 7.22
CA PRO A 359 3.57 -6.18 6.45
C PRO A 359 4.20 -5.37 5.31
N MET A 360 5.28 -5.90 4.72
CA MET A 360 5.89 -5.31 3.53
C MET A 360 5.97 -6.40 2.45
N ALA A 361 5.06 -6.33 1.49
CA ALA A 361 5.04 -7.16 0.29
C ALA A 361 5.83 -6.44 -0.81
N VAL A 362 6.73 -7.13 -1.49
CA VAL A 362 7.65 -6.54 -2.45
C VAL A 362 7.51 -7.22 -3.80
N ASP A 363 7.26 -6.43 -4.84
CA ASP A 363 7.09 -6.91 -6.22
C ASP A 363 8.16 -7.93 -6.64
N ASP A 364 7.70 -9.00 -7.29
CA ASP A 364 8.52 -10.12 -7.76
C ASP A 364 8.66 -10.14 -9.28
N ALA A 365 9.69 -10.83 -9.76
CA ALA A 365 9.82 -11.18 -11.16
C ALA A 365 10.34 -12.61 -11.36
N TYR A 366 9.61 -13.41 -12.15
CA TYR A 366 9.98 -14.78 -12.50
C TYR A 366 9.95 -15.02 -14.01
N THR A 367 10.81 -15.94 -14.48
CA THR A 367 10.71 -16.55 -15.81
C THR A 367 10.38 -18.02 -15.65
N ILE A 368 9.20 -18.44 -16.08
CA ILE A 368 8.65 -19.78 -15.79
C ILE A 368 8.11 -20.38 -17.09
N ALA A 369 8.65 -21.54 -17.49
CA ALA A 369 8.14 -22.28 -18.64
C ALA A 369 6.75 -22.86 -18.33
N ALA A 370 5.87 -22.90 -19.34
CA ALA A 370 4.52 -23.46 -19.16
C ALA A 370 4.57 -24.90 -18.63
N GLY A 371 3.77 -25.19 -17.61
CA GLY A 371 3.75 -26.47 -16.89
C GLY A 371 4.77 -26.59 -15.75
N ASN A 372 5.40 -25.49 -15.32
CA ASN A 372 6.40 -25.48 -14.23
C ASN A 372 6.04 -24.43 -13.15
N ASN A 373 6.79 -24.48 -12.04
CA ASN A 373 6.68 -23.56 -10.91
C ASN A 373 7.91 -22.64 -10.84
N SER A 374 7.79 -21.54 -10.10
CA SER A 374 8.90 -20.64 -9.77
C SER A 374 10.00 -21.36 -8.99
N THR A 375 11.26 -20.97 -9.23
CA THR A 375 12.42 -21.51 -8.49
C THR A 375 12.48 -21.02 -7.04
N GLY A 376 11.96 -19.81 -6.76
CA GLY A 376 11.78 -19.24 -5.42
C GLY A 376 10.32 -19.03 -5.08
N ILE A 377 10.05 -18.30 -3.99
CA ILE A 377 8.71 -17.98 -3.52
C ILE A 377 8.53 -16.47 -3.38
N VAL A 378 7.30 -15.99 -3.49
CA VAL A 378 6.99 -14.54 -3.40
C VAL A 378 7.33 -13.92 -2.04
N LEU A 379 7.57 -14.74 -1.00
CA LEU A 379 7.91 -14.25 0.34
C LEU A 379 9.42 -14.06 0.56
N ASP A 380 10.27 -14.39 -0.43
CA ASP A 380 11.73 -14.36 -0.27
C ASP A 380 12.28 -12.94 0.04
N ASN A 381 11.57 -11.90 -0.41
CA ASN A 381 11.87 -10.48 -0.23
C ASN A 381 10.81 -9.74 0.61
N ASP A 382 9.88 -10.47 1.24
CA ASP A 382 8.78 -9.91 2.04
C ASP A 382 9.07 -9.94 3.54
N PHE A 383 8.32 -9.14 4.30
CA PHE A 383 8.49 -9.02 5.75
C PHE A 383 7.13 -9.03 6.48
N GLU A 384 7.11 -9.71 7.64
CA GLU A 384 5.91 -9.84 8.50
C GLU A 384 5.40 -8.48 9.01
N THR A 385 6.33 -7.55 9.21
CA THR A 385 6.08 -6.13 9.48
C THR A 385 7.14 -5.29 8.78
N PHE A 386 6.85 -4.01 8.57
CA PHE A 386 7.83 -3.06 8.07
C PHE A 386 9.09 -3.07 8.95
N GLY A 387 10.22 -3.52 8.38
CA GLY A 387 11.50 -3.64 9.09
C GLY A 387 11.59 -4.83 10.08
N GLY A 388 10.58 -5.71 10.09
CA GLY A 388 10.50 -6.89 10.95
C GLY A 388 11.23 -8.12 10.40
N ALA A 389 10.82 -9.29 10.86
CA ALA A 389 11.34 -10.57 10.37
C ALA A 389 10.88 -10.83 8.92
N GLN A 390 11.67 -11.64 8.19
CA GLN A 390 11.28 -12.11 6.87
C GLN A 390 9.92 -12.84 6.94
N ALA A 391 9.06 -12.58 5.96
CA ALA A 391 7.78 -13.27 5.86
C ALA A 391 7.99 -14.74 5.47
N THR A 392 7.12 -15.59 5.99
CA THR A 392 7.06 -17.03 5.75
C THR A 392 5.60 -17.44 5.70
N VAL A 393 5.31 -18.57 5.07
CA VAL A 393 3.95 -19.16 5.08
C VAL A 393 3.44 -19.52 6.50
N THR A 394 4.30 -19.42 7.52
CA THR A 394 3.97 -19.72 8.92
C THR A 394 3.74 -18.49 9.79
N ASN A 395 4.18 -17.28 9.41
CA ASN A 395 4.00 -16.05 10.20
C ASN A 395 3.15 -14.98 9.48
N VAL A 396 2.88 -15.14 8.18
CA VAL A 396 1.90 -14.32 7.45
C VAL A 396 0.78 -15.17 6.87
N ILE A 397 -0.36 -14.54 6.60
CA ILE A 397 -1.45 -15.10 5.80
C ILE A 397 -1.24 -14.61 4.38
N ILE A 398 -0.91 -15.51 3.46
CA ILE A 398 -0.70 -15.21 2.03
C ILE A 398 -1.95 -15.56 1.21
N SER A 399 -2.33 -14.69 0.27
CA SER A 399 -3.46 -14.92 -0.63
C SER A 399 -3.22 -14.34 -2.02
N GLN A 400 -3.84 -14.95 -3.04
CA GLN A 400 -3.89 -14.39 -4.40
C GLN A 400 -5.08 -13.44 -4.51
N VAL A 401 -4.83 -12.20 -4.94
CA VAL A 401 -5.87 -11.17 -5.12
C VAL A 401 -6.40 -11.22 -6.54
N SER A 402 -5.52 -11.17 -7.54
CA SER A 402 -5.91 -11.13 -8.95
C SER A 402 -4.84 -11.73 -9.87
N THR A 403 -5.23 -12.10 -11.09
CA THR A 403 -4.29 -12.56 -12.13
C THR A 403 -4.73 -12.08 -13.51
N SER A 404 -3.76 -11.73 -14.35
CA SER A 404 -3.99 -11.36 -15.75
C SER A 404 -4.29 -12.56 -16.66
N ASN A 405 -4.01 -13.78 -16.21
CA ASN A 405 -4.26 -15.01 -16.98
C ASN A 405 -4.58 -16.18 -16.05
N SER A 406 -5.66 -16.93 -16.33
CA SER A 406 -6.09 -18.08 -15.54
C SER A 406 -5.08 -19.25 -15.53
N GLY A 407 -4.10 -19.22 -16.43
CA GLY A 407 -2.97 -20.14 -16.46
C GLY A 407 -1.87 -19.82 -15.45
N ILE A 408 -2.01 -18.76 -14.64
CA ILE A 408 -1.01 -18.33 -13.65
C ILE A 408 -1.68 -18.25 -12.28
N ASN A 409 -1.13 -18.99 -11.33
CA ASN A 409 -1.67 -19.14 -10.00
C ASN A 409 -0.56 -19.01 -8.95
N LEU A 410 -0.91 -18.57 -7.75
CA LEU A 410 -0.06 -18.58 -6.57
C LEU A 410 -0.49 -19.74 -5.68
N ASN A 411 0.45 -20.61 -5.34
CA ASN A 411 0.25 -21.66 -4.36
C ASN A 411 0.46 -21.08 -2.96
N THR A 412 -0.63 -20.74 -2.28
CA THR A 412 -0.58 -20.09 -0.97
C THR A 412 -0.05 -20.99 0.15
N ALA A 413 0.04 -22.30 -0.06
CA ALA A 413 0.59 -23.23 0.93
C ALA A 413 2.12 -23.22 0.98
N ASN A 414 2.78 -22.85 -0.13
CA ASN A 414 4.24 -22.83 -0.21
C ASN A 414 4.84 -21.51 -0.77
N GLY A 415 4.02 -20.59 -1.29
CA GLY A 415 4.43 -19.30 -1.84
C GLY A 415 4.95 -19.34 -3.29
N GLN A 416 4.92 -20.49 -3.97
CA GLN A 416 5.39 -20.60 -5.35
C GLN A 416 4.36 -20.11 -6.36
N VAL A 417 4.84 -19.53 -7.45
CA VAL A 417 4.01 -19.18 -8.62
C VAL A 417 4.00 -20.34 -9.59
N GLU A 418 2.82 -20.78 -10.00
CA GLU A 418 2.58 -21.93 -10.86
C GLU A 418 2.07 -21.46 -12.23
N VAL A 419 2.72 -21.94 -13.30
CA VAL A 419 2.25 -21.69 -14.68
C VAL A 419 1.69 -22.99 -15.24
N ASN A 420 0.39 -23.01 -15.51
CA ASN A 420 -0.31 -24.16 -16.09
C ASN A 420 0.30 -24.58 -17.43
N ALA A 421 0.24 -25.88 -17.73
CA ALA A 421 0.63 -26.40 -19.02
C ALA A 421 -0.24 -25.77 -20.14
N GLY A 422 0.39 -25.39 -21.25
CA GLY A 422 -0.30 -24.78 -22.39
C GLY A 422 -0.52 -23.27 -22.31
N THR A 423 -0.11 -22.60 -21.22
CA THR A 423 -0.10 -21.14 -21.15
C THR A 423 0.77 -20.57 -22.29
N PRO A 424 0.23 -19.69 -23.16
CA PRO A 424 0.99 -19.11 -24.26
C PRO A 424 2.20 -18.31 -23.78
N SER A 425 3.23 -18.23 -24.62
CA SER A 425 4.38 -17.35 -24.33
C SER A 425 3.95 -15.89 -24.26
N GLY A 426 4.44 -15.18 -23.26
CA GLY A 426 4.08 -13.78 -23.03
C GLY A 426 4.51 -13.33 -21.64
N THR A 427 4.22 -12.07 -21.34
CA THR A 427 4.39 -11.49 -20.01
C THR A 427 3.03 -11.31 -19.37
N TYR A 428 2.92 -11.71 -18.12
CA TYR A 428 1.69 -11.69 -17.35
C TYR A 428 1.97 -11.15 -15.95
N THR A 429 0.93 -10.66 -15.30
CA THR A 429 0.96 -10.21 -13.90
C THR A 429 0.02 -11.02 -13.03
N LEU A 430 0.41 -11.18 -11.76
CA LEU A 430 -0.40 -11.71 -10.66
C LEU A 430 -0.24 -10.76 -9.47
N GLU A 431 -1.33 -10.44 -8.79
CA GLU A 431 -1.34 -9.63 -7.58
C GLU A 431 -1.60 -10.55 -6.38
N TYR A 432 -0.77 -10.44 -5.36
CA TYR A 432 -0.92 -11.18 -4.11
C TYR A 432 -0.96 -10.24 -2.92
N GLN A 433 -1.40 -10.76 -1.78
CA GLN A 433 -1.50 -10.06 -0.52
C GLN A 433 -0.90 -10.90 0.59
N ILE A 434 -0.19 -10.23 1.51
CA ILE A 434 0.19 -10.79 2.80
C ILE A 434 -0.51 -10.01 3.91
N CYS A 435 -1.02 -10.71 4.91
CA CYS A 435 -1.61 -10.12 6.11
C CYS A 435 -0.93 -10.67 7.35
N GLN A 436 -0.91 -9.89 8.43
CA GLN A 436 -0.40 -10.38 9.71
C GLN A 436 -1.30 -11.48 10.28
N GLN A 437 -0.70 -12.49 10.92
CA GLN A 437 -1.50 -13.49 11.64
C GLN A 437 -2.22 -12.93 12.87
N ALA A 438 -1.53 -12.07 13.63
CA ALA A 438 -2.08 -11.46 14.83
C ALA A 438 -3.19 -10.44 14.52
N ASN A 439 -3.14 -9.84 13.34
CA ASN A 439 -4.15 -8.90 12.85
C ASN A 439 -4.43 -9.12 11.35
N PRO A 440 -5.33 -10.07 11.01
CA PRO A 440 -5.62 -10.42 9.61
C PRO A 440 -6.22 -9.29 8.76
N SER A 441 -6.59 -8.16 9.37
CA SER A 441 -7.03 -6.95 8.65
C SER A 441 -5.89 -6.01 8.25
N ASN A 442 -4.69 -6.21 8.79
CA ASN A 442 -3.50 -5.44 8.47
C ASN A 442 -2.68 -6.18 7.41
N CYS A 443 -2.70 -5.64 6.19
CA CYS A 443 -2.19 -6.33 5.00
C CYS A 443 -1.44 -5.38 4.07
N ASP A 444 -0.60 -5.96 3.21
CA ASP A 444 0.07 -5.29 2.10
C ASP A 444 -0.02 -6.13 0.83
N THR A 445 0.04 -5.49 -0.34
CA THR A 445 -0.12 -6.14 -1.66
C THR A 445 1.08 -5.89 -2.56
N ALA A 446 1.45 -6.89 -3.36
CA ALA A 446 2.51 -6.77 -4.34
C ALA A 446 2.17 -7.48 -5.67
N ILE A 447 2.89 -7.08 -6.72
CA ILE A 447 2.73 -7.59 -8.08
C ILE A 447 3.89 -8.51 -8.44
N VAL A 448 3.55 -9.73 -8.86
CA VAL A 448 4.47 -10.64 -9.53
C VAL A 448 4.40 -10.40 -11.04
N THR A 449 5.56 -10.19 -11.67
CA THR A 449 5.70 -10.20 -13.13
C THR A 449 6.24 -11.55 -13.61
N ILE A 450 5.47 -12.27 -14.44
CA ILE A 450 5.81 -13.61 -14.94
C ILE A 450 6.09 -13.54 -16.44
N THR A 451 7.26 -14.00 -16.86
CA THR A 451 7.58 -14.20 -18.28
C THR A 451 7.53 -15.68 -18.64
N VAL A 452 6.63 -16.05 -19.56
CA VAL A 452 6.54 -17.41 -20.11
C VAL A 452 7.32 -17.47 -21.43
N PRO A 453 8.46 -18.18 -21.49
CA PRO A 453 9.25 -18.29 -22.71
C PRO A 453 8.53 -19.14 -23.77
N GLY A 454 8.75 -18.83 -25.05
CA GLY A 454 8.26 -19.64 -26.16
C GLY A 454 9.03 -20.95 -26.30
N THR A 455 8.33 -22.05 -26.61
CA THR A 455 8.97 -23.30 -27.02
C THR A 455 9.31 -23.23 -28.51
N SER A 456 10.60 -23.19 -28.83
CA SER A 456 11.04 -23.30 -30.23
C SER A 456 10.84 -24.74 -30.72
N THR A 457 9.98 -24.97 -31.72
CA THR A 457 9.92 -26.25 -32.45
C THR A 457 10.91 -26.24 -33.59
N CYS A 458 11.86 -27.19 -33.60
CA CYS A 458 12.99 -27.19 -34.53
C CYS A 458 13.01 -28.44 -35.42
N TYR A 459 13.65 -28.38 -36.59
CA TYR A 459 13.94 -29.54 -37.44
C TYR A 459 15.42 -29.96 -37.34
N LYS A 460 15.71 -31.27 -37.49
CA LYS A 460 17.08 -31.80 -37.52
C LYS A 460 17.74 -31.56 -38.89
N PRO A 461 19.04 -31.22 -38.94
CA PRO A 461 19.78 -31.21 -40.20
C PRO A 461 19.81 -32.62 -40.82
N ALA A 462 20.01 -32.69 -42.13
CA ALA A 462 20.24 -33.97 -42.81
C ALA A 462 21.45 -34.69 -42.18
N ALA A 463 21.36 -36.02 -42.05
CA ALA A 463 22.47 -36.83 -41.56
C ALA A 463 23.60 -36.83 -42.60
N ASN A 464 24.70 -36.15 -42.28
CA ASN A 464 25.85 -35.99 -43.19
C ASN A 464 26.96 -37.04 -42.94
N THR A 465 26.80 -37.91 -41.94
CA THR A 465 27.76 -38.93 -41.51
C THR A 465 27.04 -40.24 -41.17
N GLY A 466 27.69 -41.39 -41.38
CA GLY A 466 27.11 -42.74 -41.17
C GLY A 466 26.61 -43.41 -42.45
N THR A 467 25.80 -44.48 -42.33
CA THR A 467 25.23 -45.22 -43.49
C THR A 467 24.22 -44.36 -44.24
N VAL A 468 24.69 -43.51 -45.15
CA VAL A 468 23.85 -42.68 -46.02
C VAL A 468 23.39 -43.48 -47.24
N LEU A 469 22.14 -43.96 -47.18
CA LEU A 469 21.55 -44.76 -48.26
C LEU A 469 21.25 -43.89 -49.50
N PRO A 470 21.46 -44.40 -50.72
CA PRO A 470 21.07 -43.71 -51.94
C PRO A 470 19.56 -43.47 -51.98
N SER A 471 19.13 -42.25 -52.31
CA SER A 471 17.71 -41.96 -52.55
C SER A 471 17.20 -42.76 -53.74
N LYS A 472 16.07 -43.45 -53.56
CA LYS A 472 15.50 -44.33 -54.59
C LYS A 472 14.40 -43.68 -55.42
N VAL A 473 13.86 -42.57 -54.94
CA VAL A 473 12.75 -41.85 -55.57
C VAL A 473 13.15 -40.39 -55.75
N GLY A 474 12.82 -39.82 -56.90
CA GLY A 474 12.98 -38.39 -57.12
C GLY A 474 12.20 -37.86 -58.30
N ILE A 475 11.98 -36.55 -58.30
CA ILE A 475 11.36 -35.79 -59.38
C ILE A 475 12.32 -34.66 -59.73
N THR A 476 12.62 -34.47 -61.02
CA THR A 476 13.53 -33.41 -61.48
C THR A 476 12.95 -32.65 -62.66
N ALA A 477 13.00 -31.32 -62.57
CA ALA A 477 12.69 -30.43 -63.70
C ALA A 477 13.91 -30.18 -64.61
N LEU A 478 15.06 -30.82 -64.32
CA LEU A 478 16.30 -30.68 -65.08
C LEU A 478 16.50 -31.80 -66.11
N GLY A 479 15.48 -32.62 -66.34
CA GLY A 479 15.51 -33.71 -67.32
C GLY A 479 16.49 -34.83 -66.96
N ARG A 480 16.83 -35.04 -65.68
CA ARG A 480 17.75 -36.11 -65.24
C ARG A 480 17.06 -37.45 -65.02
N ALA A 481 15.75 -37.46 -64.78
CA ALA A 481 14.96 -38.70 -64.72
C ALA A 481 15.05 -39.40 -66.09
N GLU A 482 15.45 -40.67 -66.08
CA GLU A 482 15.54 -41.54 -67.28
C GLU A 482 16.51 -41.07 -68.38
N SER A 483 17.35 -40.07 -68.11
CA SER A 483 18.28 -39.47 -69.07
C SER A 483 19.58 -40.25 -69.31
N GLY A 484 19.71 -41.44 -68.73
CA GLY A 484 20.97 -42.20 -68.71
C GLY A 484 22.03 -41.64 -67.74
N ASP A 485 21.72 -40.59 -66.98
CA ASP A 485 22.52 -40.15 -65.83
C ASP A 485 22.47 -41.25 -64.77
N ALA A 486 23.45 -42.16 -64.82
CA ALA A 486 23.44 -43.45 -64.14
C ALA A 486 23.32 -43.38 -62.61
N ASN A 487 23.42 -42.17 -62.03
CA ASN A 487 23.43 -41.97 -60.59
C ASN A 487 22.31 -41.04 -60.08
N TRP A 488 21.39 -40.54 -60.91
CA TRP A 488 20.25 -39.75 -60.39
C TRP A 488 19.00 -40.63 -60.17
N PRO A 489 18.26 -40.53 -59.04
CA PRO A 489 18.44 -39.63 -57.89
C PRO A 489 19.43 -40.13 -56.81
N ALA A 490 19.98 -41.33 -56.98
CA ALA A 490 20.82 -42.05 -56.02
C ALA A 490 22.08 -41.31 -55.51
N VAL A 491 22.56 -40.31 -56.26
CA VAL A 491 23.69 -39.42 -55.91
C VAL A 491 23.35 -38.52 -54.73
N ARG A 492 22.07 -38.23 -54.52
CA ARG A 492 21.59 -37.64 -53.26
C ARG A 492 21.37 -38.80 -52.29
N LYS A 493 22.01 -38.72 -51.14
CA LYS A 493 21.96 -39.76 -50.11
C LYS A 493 21.30 -39.21 -48.86
N GLY A 494 20.70 -40.10 -48.06
CA GLY A 494 20.07 -39.72 -46.79
C GLY A 494 18.66 -39.11 -46.92
N ALA A 495 18.09 -39.04 -48.12
CA ALA A 495 16.71 -38.63 -48.35
C ALA A 495 15.86 -39.80 -48.87
N TRP A 496 14.60 -39.89 -48.43
CA TRP A 496 13.63 -40.84 -48.97
C TRP A 496 13.14 -40.44 -50.37
N MET A 497 13.07 -39.13 -50.64
CA MET A 497 12.68 -38.55 -51.92
C MET A 497 13.53 -37.33 -52.24
N VAL A 498 13.89 -37.17 -53.52
CA VAL A 498 14.64 -36.01 -54.03
C VAL A 498 13.77 -35.20 -54.97
N LEU A 499 13.54 -33.92 -54.66
CA LEU A 499 12.91 -32.97 -55.59
C LEU A 499 13.97 -31.98 -56.08
N GLU A 500 14.20 -31.90 -57.39
CA GLU A 500 15.25 -31.06 -57.97
C GLU A 500 14.71 -30.13 -59.06
N SER A 501 15.02 -28.84 -58.98
CA SER A 501 14.61 -27.84 -59.96
C SER A 501 15.48 -26.59 -59.84
N LYS A 502 15.77 -25.92 -60.97
CA LYS A 502 16.46 -24.61 -60.99
C LYS A 502 15.51 -23.45 -61.25
N THR A 503 14.36 -23.71 -61.87
CA THR A 503 13.48 -22.68 -62.45
C THR A 503 12.02 -22.82 -62.01
N LYS A 504 11.69 -23.88 -61.29
CA LYS A 504 10.35 -24.15 -60.73
C LYS A 504 10.44 -24.29 -59.22
N GLY A 505 9.58 -23.61 -58.48
CA GLY A 505 9.43 -23.82 -57.05
C GLY A 505 8.72 -25.14 -56.74
N PHE A 506 8.93 -25.67 -55.54
CA PHE A 506 8.07 -26.70 -54.98
C PHE A 506 6.77 -26.03 -54.52
N VAL A 507 5.66 -26.35 -55.18
CA VAL A 507 4.35 -25.75 -54.87
C VAL A 507 3.51 -26.78 -54.14
N LEU A 508 3.24 -26.51 -52.87
CA LEU A 508 2.25 -27.21 -52.06
C LEU A 508 0.91 -26.49 -52.12
N ASN A 509 -0.16 -27.16 -51.67
CA ASN A 509 -1.44 -26.49 -51.43
C ASN A 509 -1.21 -25.31 -50.48
N ARG A 510 -1.70 -24.14 -50.90
CA ARG A 510 -1.55 -22.88 -50.18
C ARG A 510 -2.87 -22.55 -49.55
N LEU A 511 -2.93 -22.64 -48.23
CA LEU A 511 -4.17 -22.49 -47.46
C LEU A 511 -3.98 -21.41 -46.41
N THR A 512 -5.02 -20.64 -46.12
CA THR A 512 -5.12 -19.78 -44.94
C THR A 512 -5.40 -20.60 -43.69
N ASP A 513 -5.22 -20.03 -42.50
CA ASP A 513 -5.60 -20.69 -41.23
C ASP A 513 -7.05 -21.20 -41.25
N ALA A 514 -7.96 -20.41 -41.81
CA ALA A 514 -9.37 -20.77 -41.95
C ALA A 514 -9.55 -22.01 -42.83
N GLU A 515 -8.89 -22.05 -43.99
CA GLU A 515 -8.97 -23.20 -44.90
C GLU A 515 -8.29 -24.46 -44.33
N VAL A 516 -7.20 -24.32 -43.59
CA VAL A 516 -6.56 -25.44 -42.88
C VAL A 516 -7.49 -26.02 -41.82
N SER A 517 -8.25 -25.17 -41.11
CA SER A 517 -9.21 -25.61 -40.08
C SER A 517 -10.42 -26.36 -40.64
N LEU A 518 -10.72 -26.18 -41.93
CA LEU A 518 -11.84 -26.82 -42.63
C LEU A 518 -11.49 -28.19 -43.21
N ILE A 519 -10.21 -28.62 -43.16
CA ILE A 519 -9.82 -29.96 -43.58
C ILE A 519 -10.52 -30.99 -42.67
N PRO A 520 -11.37 -31.89 -43.21
CA PRO A 520 -12.09 -32.85 -42.38
C PRO A 520 -11.14 -33.70 -41.53
N VAL A 521 -11.48 -33.91 -40.26
CA VAL A 521 -10.62 -34.63 -39.32
C VAL A 521 -10.29 -36.06 -39.80
N ALA A 522 -11.21 -36.72 -40.50
CA ALA A 522 -10.99 -38.05 -41.06
C ALA A 522 -9.89 -38.08 -42.13
N ASP A 523 -9.65 -36.95 -42.81
CA ASP A 523 -8.71 -36.82 -43.91
C ASP A 523 -7.31 -36.40 -43.43
N LEU A 524 -7.19 -35.88 -42.21
CA LEU A 524 -5.90 -35.53 -41.63
C LEU A 524 -5.02 -36.78 -41.47
N LYS A 525 -3.75 -36.61 -41.80
CA LYS A 525 -2.68 -37.62 -41.67
C LYS A 525 -1.46 -36.96 -41.08
N GLU A 526 -0.75 -37.71 -40.25
CA GLU A 526 0.61 -37.34 -39.84
C GLU A 526 1.48 -37.17 -41.09
N GLY A 527 2.26 -36.09 -41.13
CA GLY A 527 3.10 -35.73 -42.26
C GLY A 527 2.39 -34.94 -43.37
N MET A 528 1.09 -34.64 -43.25
CA MET A 528 0.40 -33.77 -44.21
C MET A 528 1.04 -32.37 -44.21
N MET A 529 1.30 -31.79 -45.39
CA MET A 529 2.01 -30.51 -45.54
C MET A 529 1.20 -29.50 -46.34
N VAL A 530 1.21 -28.25 -45.89
CA VAL A 530 0.61 -27.11 -46.59
C VAL A 530 1.52 -25.88 -46.45
N TYR A 531 1.47 -24.97 -47.41
CA TYR A 531 2.03 -23.64 -47.20
C TYR A 531 0.94 -22.74 -46.61
N ASN A 532 1.10 -22.33 -45.36
CA ASN A 532 0.12 -21.49 -44.70
C ASN A 532 0.31 -20.02 -45.10
N LEU A 533 -0.70 -19.46 -45.76
CA LEU A 533 -0.69 -18.08 -46.26
C LEU A 533 -0.85 -17.04 -45.15
N THR A 534 -1.53 -17.39 -44.06
CA THR A 534 -1.71 -16.48 -42.91
C THR A 534 -0.43 -16.39 -42.09
N GLN A 535 0.22 -17.53 -41.86
CA GLN A 535 1.41 -17.62 -41.01
C GLN A 535 2.74 -17.52 -41.80
N ASN A 536 2.67 -17.43 -43.14
CA ASN A 536 3.80 -17.37 -44.06
C ASN A 536 4.86 -18.45 -43.81
N CYS A 537 4.42 -19.68 -43.59
CA CYS A 537 5.30 -20.79 -43.23
C CYS A 537 4.89 -22.10 -43.93
N LEU A 538 5.86 -23.02 -44.07
CA LEU A 538 5.54 -24.41 -44.33
C LEU A 538 5.00 -25.02 -43.04
N GLN A 539 3.75 -25.47 -43.05
CA GLN A 539 3.17 -26.24 -41.96
C GLN A 539 3.22 -27.74 -42.26
N ILE A 540 3.47 -28.53 -41.24
CA ILE A 540 3.28 -29.99 -41.25
C ILE A 540 2.33 -30.38 -40.11
N ASN A 541 1.46 -31.36 -40.37
CA ASN A 541 0.63 -31.96 -39.35
C ASN A 541 1.41 -33.09 -38.66
N ILE A 542 1.83 -32.90 -37.42
CA ILE A 542 2.76 -33.80 -36.74
C ILE A 542 2.10 -35.04 -36.08
N ASN A 543 0.77 -35.11 -36.04
CA ASN A 543 0.08 -36.19 -35.34
C ASN A 543 -1.26 -36.60 -35.98
N GLY A 544 -1.57 -36.06 -37.16
CA GLY A 544 -2.82 -36.36 -37.88
C GLY A 544 -4.08 -35.80 -37.24
N THR A 545 -3.98 -34.80 -36.35
CA THR A 545 -5.14 -34.18 -35.69
C THR A 545 -5.27 -32.70 -36.03
N SER A 546 -6.42 -32.08 -35.76
CA SER A 546 -6.67 -30.67 -36.07
C SER A 546 -5.72 -29.70 -35.34
N THR A 547 -5.17 -30.09 -34.19
CA THR A 547 -4.19 -29.30 -33.42
C THR A 547 -2.73 -29.61 -33.80
N GLY A 548 -2.53 -30.57 -34.70
CA GLY A 548 -1.23 -31.07 -35.15
C GLY A 548 -0.45 -30.14 -36.09
N TRP A 549 -1.06 -29.07 -36.60
CA TRP A 549 -0.37 -28.14 -37.51
C TRP A 549 0.70 -27.32 -36.77
N LYS A 550 1.94 -27.34 -37.28
CA LYS A 550 3.08 -26.58 -36.75
C LYS A 550 3.90 -25.96 -37.89
N CYS A 551 4.30 -24.69 -37.75
CA CYS A 551 5.22 -24.04 -38.66
C CYS A 551 6.65 -24.57 -38.48
N PHE A 552 7.32 -24.93 -39.57
CA PHE A 552 8.72 -25.32 -39.60
C PHE A 552 9.63 -24.09 -39.80
N ASN A 553 9.81 -23.28 -38.75
CA ASN A 553 10.50 -21.98 -38.85
C ASN A 553 11.90 -21.93 -38.22
N ASN A 554 12.27 -22.87 -37.33
CA ASN A 554 13.56 -22.86 -36.64
C ASN A 554 14.43 -24.06 -37.05
N GLN A 555 15.64 -23.79 -37.53
CA GLN A 555 16.67 -24.79 -37.78
C GLN A 555 17.53 -24.93 -36.53
N THR A 556 17.44 -26.05 -35.80
CA THR A 556 18.33 -26.58 -34.73
C THR A 556 17.54 -27.12 -33.53
N CYS A 557 17.40 -28.44 -33.37
CA CYS A 557 17.20 -29.01 -32.02
C CYS A 557 18.55 -28.96 -31.28
N PRO A 558 18.59 -28.75 -29.96
CA PRO A 558 19.70 -29.24 -29.15
C PRO A 558 19.76 -30.77 -29.33
N ASP A 559 20.96 -31.31 -29.56
CA ASP A 559 21.18 -32.76 -29.61
C ASP A 559 20.89 -33.43 -28.26
#